data_AF-A0A5B6V8L4-F1
#
_entry.id   AF-A0A5B6V8L4-F1
#
_cell.length_a   1.000
_cell.length_b   1.000
_cell.length_c   1.000
_cell.angle_alpha   90.00
_cell.angle_beta   90.00
_cell.angle_gamma   90.00
#
_symmetry.space_group_name_H-M   'P 1'
#
loop_
_entity.id
_entity.type
_entity.pdbx_description
1 polymer ?
#
loop_
_entity_poly.entity_id
_entity_poly.type
_entity_poly.pdbx_seq_one_letter_code
_entity_poly.pdbx_strand_id
1 'polypeptide(L)'
;MVMDDNESCVSKANDFSPLQSRQQRQKLEVCNEVLRRLRDSDIEEANRPGFDDELWAHFNRLPSRYALDVNVERAEDVFMHQRLLHLAHDPANRPAMEVRLVQVQSISDGSLVDPALSNPSRGDSAQSDPKHVIRRSIHPPPAFGSSPNLEALALEADKSEDQDGDSSVHANSHFSRPMHEITFSTEDKPKLLSQLTALLAEIGLNIQEAHAFSTVDGYSLDVFVVDGWPYEETEQLKVLLEKEVLKVEKQSWLKQHSFSPKRDYEKMGTNAYQNYVAIPNDGTDVWEIDPRHLKFENKVASGSYGDLYKGTYCSQEVAIKVLKPERLNTDLQKEFAQEVFIMRKVRHKNVVQFLGACTQPPNLCIITEFMSGGSVYDYLHKQKGVFRLPSLLKVAIDVSKGMNYLHQNNIIHRDLKAANLLMDENEVVKVADFGVARVKSQSGVMTAETGTYRWMAPEVIEHKPYDHKADVFSFGIVLWELLTGKLPYEYLTPLQAAVGVVQKNLRPTIPKHTNPKLAELLERCWQQDPALRPDFSEIIEILQQIAKEVGDDGEDRRKEKSSGGFLSALRRGHH
;
A
#
# COMPACT_ATOMS: atom_id res chain seq x y z
N MET A 1 -34.62 -13.64 43.15
CA MET A 1 -34.56 -14.09 41.75
C MET A 1 -34.34 -12.86 40.90
N VAL A 2 -33.09 -12.52 40.66
CA VAL A 2 -32.70 -11.53 39.65
C VAL A 2 -32.22 -12.40 38.48
N MET A 3 -32.92 -12.32 37.35
CA MET A 3 -32.49 -12.96 36.10
C MET A 3 -31.45 -12.02 35.49
N ASP A 4 -30.22 -12.51 35.32
CA ASP A 4 -29.19 -11.81 34.55
C ASP A 4 -29.54 -11.91 33.07
N ASP A 5 -29.80 -10.75 32.46
CA ASP A 5 -29.95 -10.58 31.03
C ASP A 5 -28.57 -10.72 30.35
N ASN A 6 -28.29 -11.91 29.84
CA ASN A 6 -27.08 -12.19 29.07
C ASN A 6 -27.29 -11.84 27.58
N GLU A 7 -27.46 -10.56 27.26
CA GLU A 7 -27.48 -10.07 25.88
C GLU A 7 -26.05 -9.77 25.38
N SER A 8 -25.56 -10.58 24.43
CA SER A 8 -24.24 -10.42 23.79
C SER A 8 -24.16 -9.16 22.93
N CYS A 9 -22.99 -8.50 22.88
CA CYS A 9 -22.77 -7.23 22.17
C CYS A 9 -23.08 -7.31 20.66
N VAL A 10 -23.10 -8.51 20.07
CA VAL A 10 -23.43 -8.78 18.65
C VAL A 10 -24.85 -8.28 18.30
N SER A 11 -25.75 -8.21 19.29
CA SER A 11 -27.15 -7.80 19.08
C SER A 11 -27.42 -6.29 19.15
N LYS A 12 -26.44 -5.46 19.53
CA LYS A 12 -26.61 -3.99 19.75
C LYS A 12 -26.05 -3.08 18.66
N ALA A 13 -25.65 -3.61 17.50
CA ALA A 13 -24.90 -2.85 16.47
C ALA A 13 -25.72 -1.89 15.58
N ASN A 14 -26.94 -1.49 15.96
CA ASN A 14 -27.88 -0.83 15.03
C ASN A 14 -27.82 0.71 14.97
N ASP A 15 -26.95 1.38 15.73
CA ASP A 15 -26.86 2.86 15.77
C ASP A 15 -25.50 3.40 15.28
N PHE A 16 -25.27 3.43 13.96
CA PHE A 16 -24.07 4.08 13.38
C PHE A 16 -24.33 4.82 12.05
N SER A 17 -23.48 5.80 11.76
CA SER A 17 -23.52 6.66 10.56
C SER A 17 -23.38 5.87 9.23
N PRO A 18 -23.90 6.37 8.08
CA PRO A 18 -24.13 5.53 6.90
C PRO A 18 -22.87 4.86 6.30
N LEU A 19 -21.71 5.53 6.28
CA LEU A 19 -20.47 4.97 5.70
C LEU A 19 -19.69 4.08 6.67
N GLN A 20 -19.67 4.41 7.96
CA GLN A 20 -19.08 3.55 9.01
C GLN A 20 -19.89 2.27 9.19
N SER A 21 -21.21 2.34 8.98
CA SER A 21 -22.11 1.19 9.11
C SER A 21 -21.78 0.04 8.16
N ARG A 22 -21.31 0.31 6.93
CA ARG A 22 -21.13 -0.75 5.93
C ARG A 22 -19.93 -1.66 6.24
N GLN A 23 -18.77 -1.09 6.55
CA GLN A 23 -17.57 -1.87 6.88
C GLN A 23 -17.74 -2.61 8.21
N GLN A 24 -18.42 -1.98 9.17
CA GLN A 24 -18.66 -2.58 10.49
C GLN A 24 -19.71 -3.69 10.44
N ARG A 25 -20.74 -3.55 9.58
CA ARG A 25 -21.68 -4.65 9.26
C ARG A 25 -20.97 -5.83 8.62
N GLN A 26 -20.07 -5.58 7.67
CA GLN A 26 -19.33 -6.65 7.00
C GLN A 26 -18.39 -7.38 7.96
N LYS A 27 -17.70 -6.67 8.86
CA LYS A 27 -16.94 -7.30 9.95
C LYS A 27 -17.83 -8.17 10.84
N LEU A 28 -19.03 -7.70 11.17
CA LEU A 28 -19.99 -8.42 12.01
C LEU A 28 -20.48 -9.70 11.32
N GLU A 29 -20.81 -9.63 10.04
CA GLU A 29 -21.21 -10.79 9.23
C GLU A 29 -20.12 -11.87 9.21
N VAL A 30 -18.88 -11.47 8.94
CA VAL A 30 -17.72 -12.38 8.92
C VAL A 30 -17.44 -12.95 10.32
N CYS A 31 -17.48 -12.12 11.35
CA CYS A 31 -17.28 -12.57 12.73
C CYS A 31 -18.35 -13.59 13.16
N ASN A 32 -19.62 -13.37 12.81
CA ASN A 32 -20.70 -14.30 13.10
C ASN A 32 -20.54 -15.62 12.34
N GLU A 33 -20.10 -15.59 11.08
CA GLU A 33 -19.88 -16.81 10.31
C GLU A 33 -18.70 -17.63 10.85
N VAL A 34 -17.62 -16.96 11.27
CA VAL A 34 -16.48 -17.59 11.94
C VAL A 34 -16.92 -18.20 13.27
N LEU A 35 -17.68 -17.47 14.09
CA LEU A 35 -18.19 -17.96 15.37
C LEU A 35 -19.06 -19.21 15.19
N ARG A 36 -19.95 -19.20 14.20
CA ARG A 36 -20.80 -20.34 13.85
C ARG A 36 -19.95 -21.57 13.51
N ARG A 37 -18.93 -21.40 12.65
CA ARG A 37 -18.05 -22.50 12.23
C ARG A 37 -17.15 -23.01 13.36
N LEU A 38 -16.65 -22.15 14.24
CA LEU A 38 -15.87 -22.57 15.42
C LEU A 38 -16.69 -23.47 16.36
N ARG A 39 -17.99 -23.16 16.54
CA ARG A 39 -18.91 -23.99 17.32
C ARG A 39 -19.25 -25.31 16.62
N ASP A 40 -19.35 -25.29 15.29
CA ASP A 40 -19.57 -26.49 14.47
C ASP A 40 -18.33 -27.42 14.46
N SER A 41 -17.11 -26.87 14.64
CA SER A 41 -15.83 -27.60 14.66
C SER A 41 -15.47 -28.24 16.03
N ASP A 42 -16.40 -28.27 17.00
CA ASP A 42 -16.24 -28.89 18.34
C ASP A 42 -15.07 -28.34 19.18
N ILE A 43 -14.72 -27.06 18.99
CA ILE A 43 -13.71 -26.36 19.80
C ILE A 43 -14.35 -25.95 21.13
N GLU A 44 -14.01 -26.65 22.21
CA GLU A 44 -14.52 -26.42 23.57
C GLU A 44 -14.38 -24.95 24.04
N GLU A 45 -13.32 -24.26 23.62
CA GLU A 45 -13.11 -22.84 23.91
C GLU A 45 -14.18 -21.92 23.31
N ALA A 46 -14.75 -22.28 22.15
CA ALA A 46 -15.75 -21.46 21.45
C ALA A 46 -17.13 -21.48 22.11
N ASN A 47 -17.35 -22.44 23.03
CA ASN A 47 -18.58 -22.59 23.81
C ASN A 47 -18.51 -21.90 25.18
N ARG A 48 -17.38 -21.25 25.52
CA ARG A 48 -17.22 -20.55 26.79
C ARG A 48 -18.04 -19.26 26.84
N PRO A 49 -18.65 -18.93 27.99
CA PRO A 49 -19.36 -17.66 28.16
C PRO A 49 -18.37 -16.49 28.00
N GLY A 50 -18.71 -15.52 27.13
CA GLY A 50 -17.87 -14.35 26.83
C GLY A 50 -16.98 -14.49 25.59
N PHE A 51 -16.87 -15.70 25.00
CA PHE A 51 -16.06 -15.92 23.80
C PHE A 51 -16.51 -15.05 22.61
N ASP A 52 -17.82 -14.85 22.46
CA ASP A 52 -18.41 -14.02 21.40
C ASP A 52 -17.90 -12.58 21.47
N ASP A 53 -17.81 -12.02 22.69
CA ASP A 53 -17.32 -10.66 22.91
C ASP A 53 -15.80 -10.58 22.69
N GLU A 54 -15.04 -11.61 23.07
CA GLU A 54 -13.59 -11.69 22.82
C GLU A 54 -13.26 -11.78 21.33
N LEU A 55 -13.99 -12.60 20.58
CA LEU A 55 -13.85 -12.74 19.13
C LEU A 55 -14.26 -11.43 18.43
N TRP A 56 -15.33 -10.78 18.88
CA TRP A 56 -15.71 -9.48 18.35
C TRP A 56 -14.65 -8.40 18.64
N ALA A 57 -14.05 -8.41 19.84
CA ALA A 57 -12.92 -7.55 20.17
C ALA A 57 -11.68 -7.83 19.30
N HIS A 58 -11.45 -9.08 18.89
CA HIS A 58 -10.44 -9.44 17.89
C HIS A 58 -10.70 -8.81 16.52
N PHE A 59 -11.93 -8.91 16.01
CA PHE A 59 -12.27 -8.25 14.73
C PHE A 59 -12.21 -6.72 14.80
N ASN A 60 -12.52 -6.12 15.95
CA ASN A 60 -12.47 -4.67 16.14
C ASN A 60 -11.03 -4.13 16.29
N ARG A 61 -10.11 -4.91 16.88
CA ARG A 61 -8.73 -4.48 17.04
C ARG A 61 -7.96 -4.51 15.72
N LEU A 62 -8.37 -5.33 14.76
CA LEU A 62 -7.75 -5.47 13.44
C LEU A 62 -8.39 -4.54 12.38
N PRO A 63 -7.67 -4.16 11.30
CA PRO A 63 -8.22 -3.34 10.22
C PRO A 63 -9.38 -4.03 9.48
N SER A 64 -10.27 -3.26 8.85
CA SER A 64 -11.39 -3.81 8.06
C SER A 64 -10.97 -4.79 6.96
N ARG A 65 -9.76 -4.62 6.39
CA ARG A 65 -9.20 -5.56 5.41
C ARG A 65 -9.03 -6.99 5.94
N TYR A 66 -8.75 -7.16 7.23
CA TYR A 66 -8.62 -8.50 7.81
C TYR A 66 -9.89 -9.34 7.60
N ALA A 67 -11.06 -8.74 7.84
CA ALA A 67 -12.34 -9.42 7.64
C ALA A 67 -12.69 -9.65 6.16
N LEU A 68 -12.10 -8.88 5.24
CA LEU A 68 -12.29 -9.06 3.79
C LEU A 68 -11.45 -10.20 3.24
N ASP A 69 -10.23 -10.33 3.78
CA ASP A 69 -9.19 -11.17 3.19
C ASP A 69 -9.09 -12.55 3.86
N VAL A 70 -9.59 -12.69 5.10
CA VAL A 70 -9.49 -13.94 5.86
C VAL A 70 -10.43 -15.01 5.32
N ASN A 71 -9.91 -16.22 5.17
CA ASN A 71 -10.70 -17.36 4.70
C ASN A 71 -11.62 -17.86 5.81
N VAL A 72 -12.92 -17.52 5.72
CA VAL A 72 -13.95 -17.96 6.67
C VAL A 72 -14.14 -19.48 6.70
N GLU A 73 -13.72 -20.22 5.66
CA GLU A 73 -13.70 -21.71 5.64
C GLU A 73 -12.73 -22.29 6.64
N ARG A 74 -11.85 -21.47 7.18
CA ARG A 74 -10.84 -21.84 8.15
C ARG A 74 -10.99 -21.01 9.40
N ALA A 75 -12.13 -21.16 10.06
CA ALA A 75 -12.45 -20.42 11.27
C ALA A 75 -11.41 -20.66 12.38
N GLU A 76 -10.76 -21.83 12.39
CA GLU A 76 -9.66 -22.14 13.32
C GLU A 76 -8.44 -21.22 13.14
N ASP A 77 -8.22 -20.70 11.94
CA ASP A 77 -7.10 -19.80 11.64
C ASP A 77 -7.32 -18.44 12.28
N VAL A 78 -8.57 -17.96 12.26
CA VAL A 78 -8.97 -16.73 12.97
C VAL A 78 -8.74 -16.88 14.47
N PHE A 79 -9.08 -18.04 15.02
CA PHE A 79 -8.83 -18.34 16.43
C PHE A 79 -7.33 -18.43 16.75
N MET A 80 -6.52 -19.03 15.86
CA MET A 80 -5.06 -19.05 15.96
C MET A 80 -4.48 -17.62 15.95
N HIS A 81 -4.94 -16.75 15.05
CA HIS A 81 -4.54 -15.34 15.02
C HIS A 81 -4.85 -14.61 16.33
N GLN A 82 -6.06 -14.82 16.87
CA GLN A 82 -6.46 -14.25 18.16
C GLN A 82 -5.55 -14.72 19.30
N ARG A 83 -5.21 -16.03 19.32
CA ARG A 83 -4.31 -16.62 20.31
C ARG A 83 -2.89 -16.06 20.19
N LEU A 84 -2.32 -15.95 19.00
CA LEU A 84 -0.98 -15.40 18.79
C LEU A 84 -0.89 -13.94 19.21
N LEU A 85 -1.91 -13.12 18.92
CA LEU A 85 -1.98 -11.74 19.40
C LEU A 85 -2.07 -11.68 20.93
N HIS A 86 -2.85 -12.56 21.56
CA HIS A 86 -2.91 -12.64 23.01
C HIS A 86 -1.56 -13.06 23.63
N LEU A 87 -0.90 -14.07 23.08
CA LEU A 87 0.42 -14.52 23.56
C LEU A 87 1.47 -13.41 23.47
N ALA A 88 1.46 -12.63 22.39
CA ALA A 88 2.39 -11.52 22.20
C ALA A 88 2.22 -10.40 23.26
N HIS A 89 1.13 -10.37 24.04
CA HIS A 89 1.02 -9.39 25.12
C HIS A 89 2.09 -9.60 26.19
N ASP A 90 2.44 -10.86 26.50
CA ASP A 90 3.53 -11.18 27.41
C ASP A 90 4.89 -11.01 26.70
N PRO A 91 5.77 -10.10 27.19
CA PRO A 91 7.10 -9.93 26.63
C PRO A 91 7.94 -11.21 26.57
N ALA A 92 7.70 -12.19 27.44
CA ALA A 92 8.42 -13.46 27.45
C ALA A 92 8.07 -14.37 26.25
N ASN A 93 6.90 -14.17 25.66
CA ASN A 93 6.40 -14.95 24.53
C ASN A 93 6.61 -14.23 23.19
N ARG A 94 7.31 -13.10 23.16
CA ARG A 94 7.54 -12.33 21.93
C ARG A 94 8.78 -12.83 21.17
N PRO A 95 8.71 -12.88 19.82
CA PRO A 95 7.47 -12.91 19.04
C PRO A 95 6.75 -14.25 19.23
N ALA A 96 5.41 -14.19 19.28
CA ALA A 96 4.59 -15.39 19.22
C ALA A 96 4.51 -15.83 17.75
N MET A 97 4.75 -17.11 17.47
CA MET A 97 4.85 -17.60 16.10
C MET A 97 4.18 -18.98 15.93
N GLU A 98 3.61 -19.21 14.75
CA GLU A 98 3.13 -20.52 14.33
C GLU A 98 3.60 -20.83 12.89
N VAL A 99 3.96 -22.08 12.62
CA VAL A 99 4.40 -22.56 11.30
C VAL A 99 3.61 -23.80 10.93
N ARG A 100 3.04 -23.85 9.72
CA ARG A 100 2.24 -24.99 9.27
C ARG A 100 2.32 -25.22 7.78
N LEU A 101 1.93 -26.41 7.34
CA LEU A 101 1.80 -26.73 5.92
C LEU A 101 0.45 -26.24 5.36
N VAL A 102 0.52 -25.61 4.20
CA VAL A 102 -0.63 -25.20 3.40
C VAL A 102 -0.47 -25.66 1.96
N GLN A 103 -1.58 -25.77 1.22
CA GLN A 103 -1.58 -26.23 -0.16
C GLN A 103 -2.36 -25.27 -1.03
N VAL A 104 -1.74 -24.82 -2.12
CA VAL A 104 -2.45 -24.04 -3.14
C VAL A 104 -2.90 -24.96 -4.27
N GLN A 105 -4.16 -24.81 -4.66
CA GLN A 105 -4.77 -25.51 -5.80
C GLN A 105 -4.64 -24.68 -7.08
N SER A 106 -4.42 -25.35 -8.22
CA SER A 106 -4.51 -24.76 -9.57
C SER A 106 -5.83 -25.22 -10.21
N ILE A 107 -6.65 -24.28 -10.68
CA ILE A 107 -7.88 -24.55 -11.42
C ILE A 107 -7.53 -24.66 -12.92
N SER A 108 -8.09 -25.66 -13.61
CA SER A 108 -8.03 -25.80 -15.06
C SER A 108 -9.36 -25.34 -15.66
N ASP A 109 -9.29 -24.54 -16.73
CA ASP A 109 -10.44 -24.05 -17.50
C ASP A 109 -11.39 -25.18 -17.93
N GLY A 110 -12.68 -24.98 -17.71
CA GLY A 110 -13.72 -25.93 -18.11
C GLY A 110 -13.92 -25.97 -19.62
N SER A 111 -14.01 -27.16 -20.20
CA SER A 111 -14.57 -27.33 -21.54
C SER A 111 -16.10 -27.18 -21.48
N LEU A 112 -16.58 -25.97 -21.79
CA LEU A 112 -17.90 -25.79 -22.38
C LEU A 112 -17.90 -26.44 -23.76
N VAL A 113 -18.68 -27.51 -23.93
CA VAL A 113 -19.02 -28.04 -25.26
C VAL A 113 -20.53 -28.20 -25.36
N ASP A 114 -21.11 -27.54 -26.35
CA ASP A 114 -22.53 -27.55 -26.71
C ASP A 114 -23.10 -28.96 -26.91
N PRO A 115 -24.41 -29.19 -26.64
CA PRO A 115 -25.08 -30.44 -26.92
C PRO A 115 -25.68 -30.43 -28.33
N ALA A 116 -25.03 -31.09 -29.29
CA ALA A 116 -25.68 -31.45 -30.56
C ALA A 116 -25.19 -32.80 -31.11
N LEU A 117 -26.16 -33.71 -31.26
CA LEU A 117 -26.18 -34.91 -32.13
C LEU A 117 -25.18 -36.02 -31.75
N SER A 118 -25.61 -37.16 -31.21
CA SER A 118 -26.10 -38.28 -32.04
C SER A 118 -26.55 -39.49 -31.19
N ASN A 119 -27.41 -40.31 -31.83
CA ASN A 119 -28.26 -41.39 -31.32
C ASN A 119 -27.53 -42.72 -30.95
N PRO A 120 -28.25 -43.71 -30.37
CA PRO A 120 -27.70 -44.72 -29.46
C PRO A 120 -27.38 -46.06 -30.14
N SER A 121 -26.44 -46.81 -29.55
CA SER A 121 -26.23 -48.24 -29.85
C SER A 121 -26.00 -49.03 -28.56
N ARG A 122 -26.74 -50.13 -28.44
CA ARG A 122 -26.88 -51.07 -27.32
C ARG A 122 -25.68 -52.00 -27.09
N GLY A 123 -25.62 -52.53 -25.86
CA GLY A 123 -24.99 -53.79 -25.45
C GLY A 123 -23.71 -53.56 -24.63
N ASP A 124 -23.44 -54.14 -23.47
CA ASP A 124 -24.11 -55.14 -22.65
C ASP A 124 -23.68 -54.92 -21.20
N SER A 125 -24.53 -55.35 -20.26
CA SER A 125 -24.31 -55.31 -18.83
C SER A 125 -23.20 -56.25 -18.36
N ALA A 126 -22.15 -55.72 -17.72
CA ALA A 126 -21.36 -56.42 -16.70
C ALA A 126 -20.71 -55.43 -15.73
N GLN A 127 -21.16 -55.53 -14.47
CA GLN A 127 -20.61 -55.04 -13.20
C GLN A 127 -19.25 -54.32 -13.23
N SER A 128 -19.22 -53.06 -12.76
CA SER A 128 -18.32 -52.58 -11.69
C SER A 128 -18.58 -51.11 -11.38
N ASP A 129 -18.77 -50.80 -10.09
CA ASP A 129 -18.83 -49.43 -9.56
C ASP A 129 -17.58 -48.62 -9.94
N PRO A 130 -17.71 -47.38 -10.46
CA PRO A 130 -16.61 -46.44 -10.43
C PRO A 130 -16.71 -45.61 -9.15
N LYS A 131 -15.93 -46.00 -8.14
CA LYS A 131 -15.45 -45.08 -7.11
C LYS A 131 -14.72 -43.93 -7.82
N HIS A 132 -15.35 -42.77 -7.92
CA HIS A 132 -14.63 -41.53 -8.16
C HIS A 132 -13.73 -41.28 -6.94
N VAL A 133 -12.46 -41.67 -7.07
CA VAL A 133 -11.39 -41.24 -6.17
C VAL A 133 -11.15 -39.76 -6.46
N ILE A 134 -11.88 -38.90 -5.75
CA ILE A 134 -11.47 -37.51 -5.53
C ILE A 134 -10.14 -37.61 -4.79
N ARG A 135 -9.03 -37.28 -5.45
CA ARG A 135 -7.74 -37.07 -4.75
C ARG A 135 -7.95 -35.89 -3.80
N ARG A 136 -8.20 -36.20 -2.53
CA ARG A 136 -8.27 -35.22 -1.44
C ARG A 136 -6.95 -34.45 -1.41
N SER A 137 -7.03 -33.12 -1.41
CA SER A 137 -5.94 -32.25 -0.96
C SER A 137 -5.46 -32.77 0.41
N ILE A 138 -4.15 -32.95 0.57
CA ILE A 138 -3.56 -33.54 1.79
C ILE A 138 -3.37 -32.48 2.88
N HIS A 139 -3.15 -31.21 2.48
CA HIS A 139 -2.99 -30.08 3.39
C HIS A 139 -4.06 -29.01 3.12
N PRO A 140 -4.41 -28.21 4.13
CA PRO A 140 -5.46 -27.22 3.99
C PRO A 140 -4.98 -25.96 3.24
N PRO A 141 -5.88 -25.11 2.71
CA PRO A 141 -5.49 -23.88 2.02
C PRO A 141 -4.94 -22.82 2.99
N PRO A 142 -4.21 -21.81 2.48
CA PRO A 142 -3.76 -20.66 3.27
C PRO A 142 -4.89 -19.91 3.97
N ALA A 143 -4.57 -19.24 5.08
CA ALA A 143 -5.50 -18.46 5.91
C ALA A 143 -6.04 -17.21 5.19
N PHE A 144 -5.31 -16.73 4.20
CA PHE A 144 -5.65 -15.59 3.35
C PHE A 144 -5.46 -15.97 1.88
N GLY A 145 -6.28 -15.40 0.99
CA GLY A 145 -6.11 -15.59 -0.46
C GLY A 145 -6.83 -16.81 -1.05
N SER A 146 -8.15 -16.76 -1.20
CA SER A 146 -8.91 -17.67 -2.07
C SER A 146 -8.84 -17.22 -3.55
N SER A 147 -8.21 -18.02 -4.44
CA SER A 147 -8.21 -18.09 -5.95
C SER A 147 -8.48 -16.80 -6.77
N PRO A 148 -7.72 -16.41 -7.83
CA PRO A 148 -6.95 -17.15 -8.86
C PRO A 148 -5.48 -16.68 -9.02
N ASN A 149 -4.96 -15.93 -8.03
CA ASN A 149 -3.68 -15.21 -8.14
C ASN A 149 -2.43 -16.12 -8.20
N LEU A 150 -2.54 -17.38 -7.76
CA LEU A 150 -1.46 -18.37 -7.89
C LEU A 150 -1.39 -19.01 -9.29
N GLU A 151 -2.46 -18.95 -10.09
CA GLU A 151 -2.49 -19.54 -11.45
C GLU A 151 -1.67 -18.70 -12.43
N ALA A 152 -1.79 -17.38 -12.38
CA ALA A 152 -1.04 -16.48 -13.25
C ALA A 152 0.48 -16.57 -13.03
N LEU A 153 0.90 -16.85 -11.79
CA LEU A 153 2.32 -16.98 -11.43
C LEU A 153 2.88 -18.39 -11.70
N ALA A 154 2.06 -19.45 -11.60
CA ALA A 154 2.46 -20.81 -11.95
C ALA A 154 2.56 -21.01 -13.47
N LEU A 155 1.64 -20.43 -14.25
CA LEU A 155 1.59 -20.55 -15.71
C LEU A 155 2.75 -19.85 -16.45
N GLU A 156 3.45 -18.89 -15.81
CA GLU A 156 4.61 -18.23 -16.40
C GLU A 156 5.94 -18.90 -16.07
N ALA A 157 6.03 -19.65 -14.96
CA ALA A 157 7.23 -20.41 -14.59
C ALA A 157 7.44 -21.63 -15.51
N ASP A 158 6.36 -22.28 -15.95
CA ASP A 158 6.41 -23.42 -16.88
C ASP A 158 6.79 -22.99 -18.32
N LYS A 159 6.90 -21.69 -18.62
CA LYS A 159 7.35 -21.19 -19.94
C LYS A 159 8.85 -20.88 -20.02
N SER A 160 9.58 -20.98 -18.91
CA SER A 160 11.03 -20.70 -18.88
C SER A 160 11.94 -21.93 -18.91
N GLU A 161 11.40 -23.15 -18.92
CA GLU A 161 12.17 -24.39 -19.05
C GLU A 161 11.69 -25.20 -20.27
N ASP A 162 12.07 -24.77 -21.48
CA ASP A 162 11.96 -25.62 -22.66
C ASP A 162 13.07 -25.27 -23.67
N GLN A 163 14.30 -25.65 -23.32
CA GLN A 163 15.38 -25.94 -24.26
C GLN A 163 16.23 -27.09 -23.71
N ASP A 164 15.77 -28.32 -23.88
CA ASP A 164 16.58 -29.39 -24.48
C ASP A 164 15.73 -30.64 -24.68
N GLY A 165 15.78 -31.20 -25.90
CA GLY A 165 15.04 -32.41 -26.24
C GLY A 165 15.70 -33.66 -25.68
N ASP A 166 14.92 -34.58 -25.10
CA ASP A 166 14.64 -35.89 -25.70
C ASP A 166 13.54 -36.63 -24.91
N SER A 167 12.81 -37.45 -25.66
CA SER A 167 11.71 -38.35 -25.36
C SER A 167 11.72 -39.05 -23.98
N SER A 168 10.66 -38.86 -23.17
CA SER A 168 9.91 -40.00 -22.58
C SER A 168 8.58 -39.57 -21.97
N VAL A 169 7.57 -40.37 -22.27
CA VAL A 169 6.20 -40.36 -21.73
C VAL A 169 6.18 -40.36 -20.20
N HIS A 170 5.86 -39.23 -19.57
CA HIS A 170 5.30 -39.22 -18.23
C HIS A 170 4.14 -38.22 -18.11
N ALA A 171 3.04 -38.74 -17.59
CA ALA A 171 1.73 -38.13 -17.47
C ALA A 171 1.74 -36.74 -16.82
N ASN A 172 0.92 -35.85 -17.39
CA ASN A 172 0.36 -34.67 -16.73
C ASN A 172 -0.06 -35.03 -15.30
N SER A 173 0.73 -34.63 -14.31
CA SER A 173 0.37 -34.71 -12.90
C SER A 173 0.15 -33.28 -12.42
N HIS A 174 -1.11 -32.98 -12.11
CA HIS A 174 -1.51 -31.75 -11.44
C HIS A 174 -0.78 -31.64 -10.09
N PHE A 175 0.26 -30.80 -10.02
CA PHE A 175 1.03 -30.60 -8.79
C PHE A 175 0.47 -29.42 -7.99
N SER A 176 -0.38 -29.73 -7.04
CA SER A 176 -0.53 -28.91 -5.83
C SER A 176 0.80 -28.94 -5.07
N ARG A 177 1.49 -27.81 -4.94
CA ARG A 177 2.77 -27.75 -4.21
C ARG A 177 2.49 -27.45 -2.73
N PRO A 178 2.94 -28.30 -1.78
CA PRO A 178 2.88 -27.97 -0.36
C PRO A 178 3.84 -26.80 -0.08
N MET A 179 3.36 -25.82 0.66
CA MET A 179 4.10 -24.63 1.10
C MET A 179 4.00 -24.50 2.62
N HIS A 180 4.81 -23.62 3.20
CA HIS A 180 4.70 -23.30 4.62
C HIS A 180 3.99 -21.95 4.80
N GLU A 181 3.02 -21.90 5.69
CA GLU A 181 2.48 -20.64 6.19
C GLU A 181 3.08 -20.36 7.57
N ILE A 182 3.69 -19.18 7.71
CA ILE A 182 4.36 -18.71 8.91
C ILE A 182 3.62 -17.48 9.38
N THR A 183 3.11 -17.52 10.61
CA THR A 183 2.44 -16.37 11.23
C THR A 183 3.27 -15.86 12.39
N PHE A 184 3.57 -14.57 12.41
CA PHE A 184 4.22 -13.86 13.50
C PHE A 184 3.25 -12.90 14.17
N SER A 185 3.40 -12.75 15.49
CA SER A 185 2.71 -11.75 16.29
C SER A 185 3.67 -11.14 17.30
N THR A 186 3.85 -9.83 17.24
CA THR A 186 4.76 -9.09 18.14
C THR A 186 4.34 -7.62 18.28
N GLU A 187 5.11 -6.84 19.03
CA GLU A 187 4.89 -5.42 19.19
C GLU A 187 5.12 -4.71 17.85
N ASP A 188 4.15 -3.90 17.42
CA ASP A 188 4.23 -3.20 16.14
C ASP A 188 5.30 -2.12 16.22
N LYS A 189 6.43 -2.40 15.58
CA LYS A 189 7.60 -1.54 15.61
C LYS A 189 8.00 -1.14 14.21
N PRO A 190 8.55 0.08 14.07
CA PRO A 190 9.34 0.47 12.92
C PRO A 190 10.24 -0.65 12.36
N LYS A 191 10.11 -0.94 11.05
CA LYS A 191 10.89 -1.94 10.30
C LYS A 191 10.65 -3.41 10.64
N LEU A 192 9.65 -3.72 11.46
CA LEU A 192 9.36 -5.10 11.84
C LEU A 192 9.18 -6.02 10.62
N LEU A 193 8.32 -5.63 9.66
CA LEU A 193 8.09 -6.42 8.45
C LEU A 193 9.38 -6.64 7.65
N SER A 194 10.23 -5.61 7.53
CA SER A 194 11.53 -5.72 6.86
C SER A 194 12.45 -6.70 7.58
N GLN A 195 12.50 -6.65 8.91
CA GLN A 195 13.29 -7.59 9.72
C GLN A 195 12.81 -9.03 9.53
N LEU A 196 11.49 -9.26 9.54
CA LEU A 196 10.91 -10.58 9.31
C LEU A 196 11.21 -11.08 7.88
N THR A 197 11.01 -10.23 6.86
CA THR A 197 11.31 -10.63 5.46
C THR A 197 12.79 -10.92 5.23
N ALA A 198 13.70 -10.16 5.86
CA ALA A 198 15.14 -10.40 5.79
C ALA A 198 15.51 -11.72 6.49
N LEU A 199 14.92 -11.99 7.66
CA LEU A 199 15.13 -13.24 8.39
C LEU A 199 14.65 -14.45 7.57
N LEU A 200 13.47 -14.37 6.94
CA LEU A 200 12.97 -15.44 6.08
C LEU A 200 13.91 -15.69 4.87
N ALA A 201 14.41 -14.62 4.26
CA ALA A 201 15.37 -14.71 3.16
C ALA A 201 16.74 -15.27 3.60
N GLU A 202 17.23 -14.93 4.79
CA GLU A 202 18.47 -15.47 5.36
C GLU A 202 18.38 -16.99 5.61
N ILE A 203 17.19 -17.48 5.93
CA ILE A 203 16.90 -18.92 6.07
C ILE A 203 16.78 -19.61 4.70
N GLY A 204 16.69 -18.85 3.60
CA GLY A 204 16.54 -19.35 2.24
C GLY A 204 15.10 -19.59 1.82
N LEU A 205 14.13 -19.00 2.52
CA LEU A 205 12.70 -19.11 2.19
C LEU A 205 12.33 -18.04 1.17
N ASN A 206 11.58 -18.42 0.12
CA ASN A 206 11.03 -17.44 -0.82
C ASN A 206 9.57 -17.16 -0.46
N ILE A 207 9.27 -15.89 -0.25
CA ILE A 207 7.93 -15.42 0.12
C ILE A 207 7.06 -15.37 -1.14
N GLN A 208 6.04 -16.21 -1.21
CA GLN A 208 5.04 -16.23 -2.27
C GLN A 208 3.87 -15.30 -1.96
N GLU A 209 3.50 -15.20 -0.68
CA GLU A 209 2.44 -14.33 -0.21
C GLU A 209 2.77 -13.75 1.16
N ALA A 210 2.33 -12.52 1.43
CA ALA A 210 2.52 -11.89 2.71
C ALA A 210 1.35 -10.95 3.03
N HIS A 211 0.87 -11.03 4.27
CA HIS A 211 -0.20 -10.21 4.82
C HIS A 211 0.25 -9.65 6.15
N ALA A 212 0.19 -8.33 6.31
CA ALA A 212 0.59 -7.64 7.54
C ALA A 212 -0.59 -6.83 8.07
N PHE A 213 -0.92 -6.99 9.35
CA PHE A 213 -2.01 -6.29 10.01
C PHE A 213 -1.54 -5.67 11.31
N SER A 214 -1.63 -4.34 11.40
CA SER A 214 -1.41 -3.60 12.64
C SER A 214 -2.71 -3.48 13.42
N THR A 215 -2.65 -3.77 14.70
CA THR A 215 -3.79 -3.66 15.61
C THR A 215 -3.84 -2.29 16.27
N VAL A 216 -5.04 -1.87 16.69
CA VAL A 216 -5.23 -0.57 17.35
C VAL A 216 -4.57 -0.46 18.73
N ASP A 217 -4.21 -1.60 19.33
CA ASP A 217 -3.51 -1.74 20.62
C ASP A 217 -1.98 -1.85 20.46
N GLY A 218 -1.43 -1.66 19.26
CA GLY A 218 0.02 -1.52 19.02
C GLY A 218 0.78 -2.84 18.82
N TYR A 219 0.10 -3.88 18.35
CA TYR A 219 0.68 -5.16 17.96
C TYR A 219 0.56 -5.37 16.45
N SER A 220 1.37 -6.28 15.90
CA SER A 220 1.27 -6.71 14.51
C SER A 220 0.90 -8.19 14.43
N LEU A 221 0.21 -8.54 13.34
CA LEU A 221 -0.02 -9.91 12.89
C LEU A 221 0.48 -10.02 11.45
N ASP A 222 1.56 -10.76 11.23
CA ASP A 222 2.25 -10.87 9.95
C ASP A 222 2.24 -12.34 9.48
N VAL A 223 1.59 -12.62 8.36
CA VAL A 223 1.35 -13.97 7.83
C VAL A 223 2.05 -14.10 6.48
N PHE A 224 2.93 -15.07 6.34
CA PHE A 224 3.73 -15.33 5.15
C PHE A 224 3.45 -16.72 4.62
N VAL A 225 3.18 -16.85 3.33
CA VAL A 225 3.22 -18.14 2.63
C VAL A 225 4.55 -18.22 1.89
N VAL A 226 5.33 -19.24 2.18
CA VAL A 226 6.71 -19.38 1.73
C VAL A 226 6.99 -20.75 1.11
N ASP A 227 7.91 -20.77 0.16
CA ASP A 227 8.55 -21.98 -0.36
C ASP A 227 10.06 -22.00 0.00
N GLY A 228 10.77 -23.04 -0.43
CA GLY A 228 12.22 -23.16 -0.22
C GLY A 228 12.64 -24.01 0.98
N TRP A 229 11.68 -24.68 1.65
CA TRP A 229 11.95 -25.62 2.75
C TRP A 229 11.29 -26.99 2.53
N PRO A 230 11.94 -28.12 2.87
CA PRO A 230 11.34 -29.45 2.79
C PRO A 230 10.06 -29.56 3.64
N TYR A 231 8.97 -30.09 3.06
CA TYR A 231 7.66 -30.13 3.74
C TYR A 231 7.61 -31.15 4.88
N GLU A 232 8.46 -32.18 4.88
CA GLU A 232 8.58 -33.14 5.99
C GLU A 232 9.27 -32.55 7.23
N GLU A 233 9.84 -31.35 7.13
CA GLU A 233 10.70 -30.75 8.15
C GLU A 233 10.10 -29.47 8.76
N THR A 234 8.78 -29.34 8.81
CA THR A 234 8.07 -28.17 9.37
C THR A 234 8.50 -27.84 10.81
N GLU A 235 8.67 -28.85 11.65
CA GLU A 235 9.15 -28.64 13.04
C GLU A 235 10.61 -28.14 13.07
N GLN A 236 11.45 -28.58 12.14
CA GLN A 236 12.83 -28.10 12.05
C GLN A 236 12.88 -26.64 11.60
N LEU A 237 12.01 -26.28 10.63
CA LEU A 237 11.82 -24.91 10.20
C LEU A 237 11.37 -24.02 11.37
N LYS A 238 10.39 -24.48 12.16
CA LYS A 238 9.90 -23.77 13.35
C LYS A 238 11.03 -23.52 14.36
N VAL A 239 11.78 -24.55 14.72
CA VAL A 239 12.92 -24.43 15.66
C VAL A 239 14.01 -23.48 15.13
N LEU A 240 14.30 -23.54 13.83
CA LEU A 240 15.28 -22.64 13.21
C LEU A 240 14.82 -21.19 13.25
N LEU A 241 13.56 -20.92 12.88
CA LEU A 241 12.95 -19.60 12.94
C LEU A 241 12.98 -19.04 14.36
N GLU A 242 12.56 -19.81 15.36
CA GLU A 242 12.61 -19.39 16.78
C GLU A 242 14.04 -18.98 17.21
N LYS A 243 15.05 -19.74 16.77
CA LYS A 243 16.46 -19.46 17.06
C LYS A 243 16.96 -18.20 16.36
N GLU A 244 16.65 -18.00 15.09
CA GLU A 244 17.11 -16.83 14.34
C GLU A 244 16.44 -15.54 14.84
N VAL A 245 15.16 -15.58 15.19
CA VAL A 245 14.47 -14.39 15.70
C VAL A 245 15.09 -13.92 17.03
N LEU A 246 15.42 -14.85 17.94
CA LEU A 246 16.10 -14.52 19.20
C LEU A 246 17.49 -13.87 19.00
N LYS A 247 18.18 -14.14 17.89
CA LYS A 247 19.46 -13.49 17.57
C LYS A 247 19.25 -12.05 17.07
N VAL A 248 18.24 -11.83 16.23
CA VAL A 248 17.91 -10.51 15.68
C VAL A 248 17.54 -9.54 16.79
N GLU A 249 16.76 -9.99 17.79
CA GLU A 249 16.43 -9.15 18.95
C GLU A 249 17.68 -8.74 19.72
N LYS A 250 18.56 -9.67 20.11
CA LYS A 250 19.79 -9.38 20.89
C LYS A 250 20.73 -8.38 20.20
N GLN A 251 20.81 -8.40 18.87
CA GLN A 251 21.62 -7.45 18.10
C GLN A 251 21.02 -6.03 18.08
N SER A 252 19.70 -5.90 18.24
CA SER A 252 19.00 -4.62 18.28
C SER A 252 19.25 -3.86 19.60
N TRP A 253 19.34 -4.57 20.74
CA TRP A 253 19.60 -3.99 22.07
C TRP A 253 21.02 -3.41 22.24
N LEU A 254 22.04 -4.02 21.62
CA LEU A 254 23.43 -3.56 21.73
C LEU A 254 23.70 -2.23 21.00
N LYS A 255 22.85 -1.84 20.04
CA LYS A 255 23.02 -0.59 19.28
C LYS A 255 22.39 0.64 19.95
N GLN A 256 21.57 0.47 20.99
CA GLN A 256 20.83 1.57 21.62
C GLN A 256 21.53 2.22 22.84
N HIS A 257 22.59 1.64 23.39
CA HIS A 257 23.23 2.16 24.63
C HIS A 257 24.50 3.01 24.45
N SER A 258 24.82 3.46 23.24
CA SER A 258 26.09 4.16 22.96
C SER A 258 25.93 5.65 22.66
N PHE A 259 25.15 6.42 23.42
CA PHE A 259 25.20 7.89 23.37
C PHE A 259 24.91 8.51 24.74
N SER A 260 25.97 8.87 25.47
CA SER A 260 25.89 9.76 26.64
C SER A 260 26.37 11.16 26.25
N PRO A 261 25.55 12.22 26.32
CA PRO A 261 26.05 13.58 26.22
C PRO A 261 26.58 14.04 27.58
N LYS A 262 27.83 14.53 27.60
CA LYS A 262 28.41 15.24 28.73
C LYS A 262 27.59 16.49 29.04
N ARG A 263 27.31 16.69 30.33
CA ARG A 263 26.68 17.88 30.90
C ARG A 263 27.75 18.94 31.15
N ASP A 264 27.58 20.11 30.57
CA ASP A 264 28.13 21.36 31.11
C ASP A 264 26.96 22.33 31.33
N TYR A 265 26.77 22.71 32.59
CA TYR A 265 25.83 23.74 33.06
C TYR A 265 26.66 24.95 33.48
N GLU A 266 26.42 26.11 32.86
CA GLU A 266 26.50 27.39 33.55
C GLU A 266 25.33 28.30 33.15
N LYS A 267 24.85 29.04 34.15
CA LYS A 267 23.52 29.65 34.29
C LYS A 267 23.48 31.10 33.77
N MET A 268 22.26 31.54 33.41
CA MET A 268 21.46 32.57 34.12
C MET A 268 20.78 33.55 33.15
N GLY A 269 19.46 33.69 33.25
CA GLY A 269 18.71 34.80 32.65
C GLY A 269 17.24 34.50 32.34
N THR A 270 16.39 34.56 33.35
CA THR A 270 14.90 34.52 33.34
C THR A 270 14.21 35.14 32.13
N ASN A 271 13.27 34.40 31.50
CA ASN A 271 11.90 34.88 31.20
C ASN A 271 10.97 33.75 30.68
N ALA A 272 9.80 33.67 31.32
CA ALA A 272 8.49 33.12 30.92
C ALA A 272 8.39 31.84 30.05
N TYR A 273 7.77 30.80 30.63
CA TYR A 273 7.07 29.66 30.00
C TYR A 273 7.08 29.59 28.47
N GLN A 274 8.04 28.86 27.91
CA GLN A 274 8.08 28.54 26.48
C GLN A 274 7.47 27.15 26.25
N ASN A 275 6.13 27.09 26.11
CA ASN A 275 5.40 25.89 25.72
C ASN A 275 5.34 25.71 24.18
N TYR A 276 6.24 26.31 23.41
CA TYR A 276 6.29 26.19 21.94
C TYR A 276 7.13 24.97 21.54
N VAL A 277 6.71 24.23 20.50
CA VAL A 277 7.61 23.26 19.84
C VAL A 277 8.75 24.05 19.19
N ALA A 278 9.98 23.83 19.66
CA ALA A 278 11.14 24.56 19.17
C ALA A 278 11.47 24.17 17.72
N ILE A 279 11.20 25.08 16.78
CA ILE A 279 11.64 24.95 15.38
C ILE A 279 13.05 25.54 15.26
N PRO A 280 14.00 24.86 14.58
CA PRO A 280 15.32 25.44 14.32
C PRO A 280 15.19 26.81 13.65
N ASN A 281 15.75 27.85 14.29
CA ASN A 281 15.64 29.24 13.84
C ASN A 281 16.79 29.58 12.88
N ASP A 282 16.45 30.03 11.68
CA ASP A 282 17.36 30.47 10.61
C ASP A 282 17.16 31.95 10.23
N GLY A 283 16.39 32.72 11.01
CA GLY A 283 16.25 34.17 10.84
C GLY A 283 15.22 34.61 9.78
N THR A 284 14.38 33.72 9.25
CA THR A 284 13.34 34.02 8.25
C THR A 284 11.92 34.07 8.82
N ASP A 285 11.32 35.26 8.77
CA ASP A 285 9.91 35.68 8.79
C ASP A 285 8.93 35.18 9.88
N VAL A 286 7.84 35.92 10.04
CA VAL A 286 6.70 35.62 10.94
C VAL A 286 5.80 34.59 10.27
N TRP A 287 5.95 33.31 10.61
CA TRP A 287 5.16 32.18 10.07
C TRP A 287 4.29 31.48 11.13
N GLU A 288 4.49 31.81 12.41
CA GLU A 288 3.62 31.34 13.49
C GLU A 288 2.26 32.03 13.35
N ILE A 289 1.22 31.22 13.18
CA ILE A 289 -0.16 31.70 13.08
C ILE A 289 -0.82 31.55 14.43
N ASP A 290 -1.44 32.64 14.91
CA ASP A 290 -2.35 32.57 16.04
C ASP A 290 -3.61 31.77 15.64
N PRO A 291 -3.92 30.65 16.32
CA PRO A 291 -5.07 29.82 15.98
C PRO A 291 -6.41 30.58 15.93
N ARG A 292 -6.53 31.71 16.64
CA ARG A 292 -7.73 32.57 16.64
C ARG A 292 -8.00 33.23 15.29
N HIS A 293 -6.99 33.33 14.43
CA HIS A 293 -7.14 33.86 13.06
C HIS A 293 -7.55 32.78 12.05
N LEU A 294 -7.55 31.50 12.43
CA LEU A 294 -7.99 30.40 11.58
C LEU A 294 -9.49 30.17 11.75
N LYS A 295 -10.19 30.09 10.62
CA LYS A 295 -11.59 29.65 10.58
C LYS A 295 -11.64 28.26 9.98
N PHE A 296 -12.06 27.29 10.78
CA PHE A 296 -12.28 25.92 10.33
C PHE A 296 -13.62 25.82 9.61
N GLU A 297 -13.64 25.10 8.49
CA GLU A 297 -14.84 24.77 7.74
C GLU A 297 -15.04 23.24 7.82
N ASN A 298 -15.24 22.57 6.68
CA ASN A 298 -15.45 21.14 6.64
C ASN A 298 -14.14 20.34 6.78
N LYS A 299 -14.23 19.19 7.46
CA LYS A 299 -13.17 18.18 7.45
C LYS A 299 -13.08 17.57 6.04
N VAL A 300 -11.87 17.57 5.47
CA VAL A 300 -11.57 17.06 4.13
C VAL A 300 -11.11 15.61 4.20
N ALA A 301 -10.24 15.29 5.16
CA ALA A 301 -9.70 13.94 5.34
C ALA A 301 -9.35 13.67 6.81
N SER A 302 -9.29 12.40 7.19
CA SER A 302 -8.73 11.95 8.46
C SER A 302 -7.64 10.93 8.17
N GLY A 303 -6.44 11.17 8.71
CA GLY A 303 -5.28 10.28 8.59
C GLY A 303 -4.86 9.71 9.95
N SER A 304 -3.82 8.88 9.91
CA SER A 304 -3.17 8.31 11.10
C SER A 304 -2.49 9.38 11.96
N TYR A 305 -1.92 10.43 11.35
CA TYR A 305 -1.16 11.46 12.06
C TYR A 305 -1.94 12.76 12.33
N GLY A 306 -3.12 12.92 11.74
CA GLY A 306 -3.89 14.15 11.88
C GLY A 306 -5.16 14.18 11.04
N ASP A 307 -5.96 15.22 11.25
CA ASP A 307 -7.14 15.54 10.46
C ASP A 307 -6.84 16.74 9.55
N LEU A 308 -7.28 16.67 8.31
CA LEU A 308 -7.17 17.76 7.35
C LEU A 308 -8.52 18.48 7.23
N TYR A 309 -8.52 19.78 7.45
CA TYR A 309 -9.70 20.64 7.30
C TYR A 309 -9.50 21.64 6.17
N LYS A 310 -10.60 21.96 5.50
CA LYS A 310 -10.68 23.22 4.76
C LYS A 310 -10.89 24.34 5.77
N GLY A 311 -10.34 25.51 5.50
CA GLY A 311 -10.60 26.69 6.30
C GLY A 311 -10.26 27.98 5.56
N THR A 312 -10.35 29.08 6.30
CA THR A 312 -10.00 30.42 5.81
C THR A 312 -9.00 31.08 6.75
N TYR A 313 -7.93 31.68 6.20
CA TYR A 313 -6.97 32.52 6.90
C TYR A 313 -6.74 33.82 6.11
N CYS A 314 -6.91 34.98 6.74
CA CYS A 314 -6.80 36.29 6.07
C CYS A 314 -7.61 36.40 4.77
N SER A 315 -8.83 35.84 4.75
CA SER A 315 -9.71 35.78 3.57
C SER A 315 -9.21 34.92 2.40
N GLN A 316 -8.16 34.13 2.59
CA GLN A 316 -7.68 33.13 1.66
C GLN A 316 -8.12 31.73 2.11
N GLU A 317 -8.57 30.89 1.17
CA GLU A 317 -8.85 29.48 1.44
C GLU A 317 -7.55 28.72 1.73
N VAL A 318 -7.56 27.94 2.80
CA VAL A 318 -6.39 27.20 3.30
C VAL A 318 -6.74 25.76 3.65
N ALA A 319 -5.74 24.89 3.56
CA ALA A 319 -5.79 23.54 4.13
C ALA A 319 -5.11 23.57 5.50
N ILE A 320 -5.82 23.08 6.53
CA ILE A 320 -5.37 23.07 7.92
C ILE A 320 -5.20 21.62 8.37
N LYS A 321 -3.95 21.15 8.45
CA LYS A 321 -3.59 19.83 8.93
C LYS A 321 -3.39 19.89 10.44
N VAL A 322 -4.34 19.35 11.20
CA VAL A 322 -4.34 19.34 12.67
C VAL A 322 -3.80 18.01 13.16
N LEU A 323 -2.78 18.04 14.03
CA LEU A 323 -2.26 16.82 14.66
C LEU A 323 -3.18 16.40 15.80
N LYS A 324 -3.43 15.09 15.92
CA LYS A 324 -4.33 14.54 16.95
C LYS A 324 -3.69 14.63 18.35
N PRO A 325 -4.29 15.35 19.31
CA PRO A 325 -3.73 15.54 20.65
C PRO A 325 -3.42 14.23 21.37
N GLU A 326 -4.23 13.21 21.15
CA GLU A 326 -4.14 11.90 21.81
C GLU A 326 -2.89 11.11 21.39
N ARG A 327 -2.27 11.50 20.27
CA ARG A 327 -1.06 10.87 19.72
C ARG A 327 0.21 11.71 19.94
N LEU A 328 0.10 12.86 20.59
CA LEU A 328 1.24 13.75 20.82
C LEU A 328 2.25 13.09 21.77
N ASN A 329 3.40 12.73 21.22
CA ASN A 329 4.58 12.35 21.96
C ASN A 329 5.78 13.18 21.46
N THR A 330 6.93 13.04 22.13
CA THR A 330 8.14 13.80 21.82
C THR A 330 8.63 13.57 20.39
N ASP A 331 8.45 12.37 19.83
CA ASP A 331 8.93 12.06 18.49
C ASP A 331 8.02 12.63 17.41
N LEU A 332 6.70 12.58 17.60
CA LEU A 332 5.74 13.24 16.70
C LEU A 332 5.93 14.76 16.70
N GLN A 333 6.28 15.36 17.84
CA GLN A 333 6.62 16.79 17.90
C GLN A 333 7.89 17.12 17.12
N LYS A 334 8.92 16.24 17.15
CA LYS A 334 10.13 16.42 16.33
C LYS A 334 9.82 16.26 14.84
N GLU A 335 9.00 15.29 14.47
CA GLU A 335 8.55 15.09 13.08
C GLU A 335 7.79 16.30 12.57
N PHE A 336 6.84 16.81 13.36
CA PHE A 336 6.14 18.06 13.07
C PHE A 336 7.10 19.25 12.92
N ALA A 337 8.06 19.39 13.84
CA ALA A 337 9.03 20.47 13.77
C ALA A 337 9.90 20.41 12.51
N GLN A 338 10.31 19.20 12.13
CA GLN A 338 11.08 18.94 10.92
C GLN A 338 10.26 19.21 9.66
N GLU A 339 8.98 18.82 9.64
CA GLU A 339 8.05 19.07 8.55
C GLU A 339 7.88 20.58 8.33
N VAL A 340 7.58 21.34 9.39
CA VAL A 340 7.49 22.81 9.33
C VAL A 340 8.80 23.44 8.86
N PHE A 341 9.95 22.95 9.35
CA PHE A 341 11.27 23.46 8.96
C PHE A 341 11.56 23.26 7.46
N ILE A 342 11.19 22.12 6.88
CA ILE A 342 11.38 21.86 5.45
C ILE A 342 10.41 22.72 4.63
N MET A 343 9.13 22.71 5.00
CA MET A 343 8.08 23.41 4.27
C MET A 343 8.31 24.93 4.19
N ARG A 344 8.88 25.54 5.24
CA ARG A 344 9.25 26.97 5.25
C ARG A 344 10.28 27.37 4.21
N LYS A 345 11.12 26.44 3.74
CA LYS A 345 12.22 26.71 2.79
C LYS A 345 11.81 26.54 1.33
N VAL A 346 10.61 26.03 1.10
CA VAL A 346 10.14 25.62 -0.22
C VAL A 346 9.15 26.65 -0.74
N ARG A 347 9.44 27.21 -1.92
CA ARG A 347 8.55 28.14 -2.62
C ARG A 347 8.67 27.92 -4.12
N HIS A 348 7.70 27.21 -4.68
CA HIS A 348 7.68 26.89 -6.10
C HIS A 348 6.24 26.71 -6.60
N LYS A 349 5.96 27.12 -7.84
CA LYS A 349 4.59 27.09 -8.40
C LYS A 349 3.98 25.69 -8.53
N ASN A 350 4.81 24.64 -8.58
CA ASN A 350 4.39 23.24 -8.67
C ASN A 350 4.67 22.46 -7.36
N VAL A 351 4.83 23.16 -6.23
CA VAL A 351 4.93 22.55 -4.91
C VAL A 351 3.97 23.30 -3.99
N VAL A 352 3.23 22.57 -3.14
CA VAL A 352 2.22 23.18 -2.27
C VAL A 352 2.86 24.22 -1.35
N GLN A 353 2.32 25.43 -1.37
CA GLN A 353 2.82 26.57 -0.62
C GLN A 353 2.46 26.46 0.86
N PHE A 354 3.49 26.48 1.69
CA PHE A 354 3.37 26.68 3.13
C PHE A 354 2.98 28.12 3.44
N LEU A 355 2.00 28.31 4.33
CA LEU A 355 1.51 29.63 4.75
C LEU A 355 1.84 29.91 6.22
N GLY A 356 1.85 28.88 7.06
CA GLY A 356 2.22 29.02 8.46
C GLY A 356 1.95 27.76 9.28
N ALA A 357 2.24 27.83 10.57
CA ALA A 357 1.99 26.75 11.51
C ALA A 357 1.52 27.29 12.86
N CYS A 358 0.80 26.46 13.61
CA CYS A 358 0.54 26.67 15.02
C CYS A 358 1.40 25.68 15.80
N THR A 359 2.33 26.15 16.63
CA THR A 359 3.32 25.30 17.30
C THR A 359 3.08 25.17 18.81
N GLN A 360 1.95 25.69 19.30
CA GLN A 360 1.48 25.55 20.68
C GLN A 360 0.66 24.26 20.89
N PRO A 361 1.15 23.30 21.69
CA PRO A 361 0.34 22.16 22.12
C PRO A 361 -0.87 22.61 22.94
N PRO A 362 -1.99 21.86 22.91
CA PRO A 362 -2.21 20.64 22.13
C PRO A 362 -2.56 20.89 20.65
N ASN A 363 -2.72 22.15 20.24
CA ASN A 363 -3.27 22.53 18.94
C ASN A 363 -2.16 22.75 17.89
N LEU A 364 -1.43 21.67 17.59
CA LEU A 364 -0.42 21.71 16.53
C LEU A 364 -1.07 21.64 15.16
N CYS A 365 -0.77 22.62 14.29
CA CYS A 365 -1.36 22.71 12.96
C CYS A 365 -0.34 23.14 11.91
N ILE A 366 -0.47 22.63 10.69
CA ILE A 366 0.24 23.10 9.49
C ILE A 366 -0.79 23.68 8.53
N ILE A 367 -0.51 24.89 8.02
CA ILE A 367 -1.40 25.63 7.14
C ILE A 367 -0.73 25.78 5.78
N THR A 368 -1.40 25.28 4.75
CA THR A 368 -0.98 25.44 3.35
C THR A 368 -2.08 26.06 2.51
N GLU A 369 -1.76 26.43 1.28
CA GLU A 369 -2.79 26.74 0.29
C GLU A 369 -3.76 25.55 0.12
N PHE A 370 -5.04 25.88 -0.11
CA PHE A 370 -6.06 24.87 -0.39
C PHE A 370 -6.09 24.53 -1.88
N MET A 371 -6.07 23.23 -2.20
CA MET A 371 -6.08 22.72 -3.57
C MET A 371 -7.47 22.18 -3.90
N SER A 372 -8.32 23.03 -4.48
CA SER A 372 -9.76 22.80 -4.67
C SER A 372 -10.10 21.65 -5.62
N GLY A 373 -9.20 21.28 -6.53
CA GLY A 373 -9.35 20.15 -7.45
C GLY A 373 -9.09 18.78 -6.80
N GLY A 374 -8.65 18.75 -5.54
CA GLY A 374 -8.34 17.51 -4.82
C GLY A 374 -7.08 16.83 -5.36
N SER A 375 -6.93 15.53 -5.06
CA SER A 375 -5.77 14.77 -5.52
C SER A 375 -5.96 14.20 -6.93
N VAL A 376 -4.86 14.02 -7.65
CA VAL A 376 -4.84 13.32 -8.94
C VAL A 376 -5.36 11.89 -8.78
N TYR A 377 -5.07 11.23 -7.65
CA TYR A 377 -5.62 9.91 -7.33
C TYR A 377 -7.16 9.91 -7.29
N ASP A 378 -7.76 10.90 -6.63
CA ASP A 378 -9.21 11.00 -6.53
C ASP A 378 -9.85 11.27 -7.90
N TYR A 379 -9.21 12.13 -8.70
CA TYR A 379 -9.64 12.37 -10.08
C TYR A 379 -9.61 11.09 -10.92
N LEU A 380 -8.52 10.34 -10.92
CA LEU A 380 -8.39 9.11 -11.73
C LEU A 380 -9.32 8.00 -11.23
N HIS A 381 -9.32 7.71 -9.92
CA HIS A 381 -9.89 6.47 -9.40
C HIS A 381 -11.29 6.61 -8.82
N LYS A 382 -11.60 7.74 -8.20
CA LYS A 382 -12.93 8.00 -7.62
C LYS A 382 -13.86 8.65 -8.64
N GLN A 383 -13.37 9.65 -9.36
CA GLN A 383 -14.16 10.37 -10.37
C GLN A 383 -14.11 9.71 -11.75
N LYS A 384 -13.25 8.68 -11.94
CA LYS A 384 -13.03 8.00 -13.23
C LYS A 384 -12.63 8.97 -14.35
N GLY A 385 -11.90 10.02 -13.97
CA GLY A 385 -11.32 11.00 -14.88
C GLY A 385 -10.20 10.38 -15.72
N VAL A 386 -10.00 10.91 -16.92
CA VAL A 386 -8.96 10.45 -17.84
C VAL A 386 -8.23 11.66 -18.40
N PHE A 387 -6.90 11.64 -18.37
CA PHE A 387 -6.10 12.66 -19.03
C PHE A 387 -5.87 12.27 -20.50
N ARG A 388 -6.26 13.16 -21.42
CA ARG A 388 -5.79 13.06 -22.81
C ARG A 388 -4.31 13.44 -22.87
N LEU A 389 -3.61 12.94 -23.88
CA LEU A 389 -2.15 13.11 -24.01
C LEU A 389 -1.66 14.55 -23.76
N PRO A 390 -2.27 15.63 -24.32
CA PRO A 390 -1.82 16.99 -24.02
C PRO A 390 -1.93 17.38 -22.54
N SER A 391 -3.06 17.07 -21.88
CA SER A 391 -3.27 17.35 -20.46
C SER A 391 -2.39 16.48 -19.57
N LEU A 392 -2.19 15.21 -19.95
CA LEU A 392 -1.26 14.30 -19.28
C LEU A 392 0.16 14.86 -19.27
N LEU A 393 0.63 15.33 -20.44
CA LEU A 393 1.96 15.92 -20.55
C LEU A 393 2.08 17.18 -19.72
N LYS A 394 1.04 18.03 -19.68
CA LYS A 394 0.99 19.21 -18.80
C LYS A 394 1.15 18.81 -17.33
N VAL A 395 0.37 17.84 -16.85
CA VAL A 395 0.44 17.31 -15.49
C VAL A 395 1.84 16.73 -15.20
N ALA A 396 2.37 15.89 -16.07
CA ALA A 396 3.68 15.26 -15.92
C ALA A 396 4.82 16.30 -15.87
N ILE A 397 4.73 17.36 -16.66
CA ILE A 397 5.68 18.48 -16.67
C ILE A 397 5.60 19.26 -15.35
N ASP A 398 4.39 19.54 -14.86
CA ASP A 398 4.19 20.25 -13.60
C ASP A 398 4.79 19.47 -12.42
N VAL A 399 4.48 18.17 -12.31
CA VAL A 399 5.05 17.28 -11.30
C VAL A 399 6.57 17.25 -11.38
N SER A 400 7.11 17.07 -12.59
CA SER A 400 8.56 17.02 -12.82
C SER A 400 9.26 18.31 -12.40
N LYS A 401 8.65 19.49 -12.67
CA LYS A 401 9.18 20.79 -12.23
C LYS A 401 9.19 20.92 -10.71
N GLY A 402 8.12 20.48 -10.04
CA GLY A 402 8.04 20.47 -8.58
C GLY A 402 9.13 19.59 -7.96
N MET A 403 9.28 18.37 -8.47
CA MET A 403 10.28 17.43 -7.99
C MET A 403 11.73 17.87 -8.28
N ASN A 404 12.00 18.42 -9.47
CA ASN A 404 13.30 19.00 -9.79
C ASN A 404 13.67 20.12 -8.80
N TYR A 405 12.73 20.98 -8.46
CA TYR A 405 12.96 22.04 -7.46
C TYR A 405 13.29 21.45 -6.08
N LEU A 406 12.55 20.44 -5.62
CA LEU A 406 12.83 19.77 -4.33
C LEU A 406 14.25 19.16 -4.32
N HIS A 407 14.62 18.44 -5.39
CA HIS A 407 15.93 17.80 -5.51
C HIS A 407 17.08 18.81 -5.54
N GLN A 408 16.92 19.93 -6.25
CA GLN A 408 17.89 21.04 -6.25
C GLN A 408 18.10 21.65 -4.87
N ASN A 409 17.08 21.59 -4.00
CA ASN A 409 17.15 22.02 -2.60
C ASN A 409 17.55 20.89 -1.64
N ASN A 410 18.08 19.77 -2.15
CA ASN A 410 18.47 18.57 -1.38
C ASN A 410 17.33 17.93 -0.56
N ILE A 411 16.09 18.04 -1.05
CA ILE A 411 14.91 17.44 -0.44
C ILE A 411 14.51 16.21 -1.28
N ILE A 412 14.53 15.02 -0.68
CA ILE A 412 14.04 13.77 -1.30
C ILE A 412 12.63 13.54 -0.78
N HIS A 413 11.65 13.38 -1.67
CA HIS A 413 10.24 13.29 -1.29
C HIS A 413 9.90 11.96 -0.59
N ARG A 414 10.36 10.82 -1.13
CA ARG A 414 10.22 9.45 -0.58
C ARG A 414 8.81 8.85 -0.60
N ASP A 415 7.79 9.62 -0.94
CA ASP A 415 6.38 9.19 -0.96
C ASP A 415 5.65 9.80 -2.17
N LEU A 416 6.33 9.87 -3.31
CA LEU A 416 5.72 10.42 -4.52
C LEU A 416 4.68 9.42 -5.06
N LYS A 417 3.42 9.84 -5.09
CA LYS A 417 2.27 9.04 -5.59
C LYS A 417 1.14 9.97 -6.01
N ALA A 418 0.20 9.49 -6.81
CA ALA A 418 -0.92 10.31 -7.29
C ALA A 418 -1.77 10.93 -6.16
N ALA A 419 -1.81 10.33 -4.98
CA ALA A 419 -2.53 10.87 -3.82
C ALA A 419 -1.86 12.14 -3.24
N ASN A 420 -0.55 12.28 -3.43
CA ASN A 420 0.25 13.43 -2.97
C ASN A 420 0.45 14.47 -4.08
N LEU A 421 -0.27 14.33 -5.20
CA LEU A 421 -0.32 15.32 -6.27
C LEU A 421 -1.67 16.00 -6.22
N LEU A 422 -1.70 17.31 -5.96
CA LEU A 422 -2.92 18.07 -5.78
C LEU A 422 -3.14 19.04 -6.94
N MET A 423 -4.41 19.27 -7.28
CA MET A 423 -4.82 20.14 -8.39
C MET A 423 -5.53 21.38 -7.88
N ASP A 424 -5.22 22.54 -8.46
CA ASP A 424 -5.97 23.77 -8.23
C ASP A 424 -7.12 23.93 -9.24
N GLU A 425 -7.87 25.02 -9.10
CA GLU A 425 -8.99 25.38 -9.99
C GLU A 425 -8.60 25.60 -11.46
N ASN A 426 -7.31 25.80 -11.75
CA ASN A 426 -6.77 26.05 -13.09
C ASN A 426 -6.07 24.81 -13.68
N GLU A 427 -6.30 23.63 -13.10
CA GLU A 427 -5.67 22.36 -13.48
C GLU A 427 -4.14 22.44 -13.43
N VAL A 428 -3.57 23.23 -12.52
CA VAL A 428 -2.14 23.20 -12.21
C VAL A 428 -1.91 22.17 -11.12
N VAL A 429 -0.92 21.30 -11.34
CA VAL A 429 -0.57 20.24 -10.38
C VAL A 429 0.57 20.70 -9.49
N LYS A 430 0.42 20.46 -8.19
CA LYS A 430 1.44 20.73 -7.18
C LYS A 430 1.75 19.47 -6.37
N VAL A 431 3.02 19.29 -6.06
CA VAL A 431 3.52 18.24 -5.18
C VAL A 431 3.23 18.61 -3.72
N ALA A 432 2.58 17.71 -2.98
CA ALA A 432 2.20 17.86 -1.57
C ALA A 432 2.90 16.80 -0.70
N ASP A 433 2.72 16.87 0.62
CA ASP A 433 3.21 15.86 1.60
C ASP A 433 4.71 15.49 1.50
N PHE A 434 5.53 16.40 0.97
CA PHE A 434 7.00 16.35 1.04
C PHE A 434 7.52 16.68 2.45
N GLY A 435 6.63 16.91 3.41
CA GLY A 435 6.93 17.22 4.81
C GLY A 435 7.57 16.08 5.61
N VAL A 436 7.34 14.83 5.17
CA VAL A 436 7.98 13.61 5.72
C VAL A 436 9.36 13.37 5.07
N ALA A 437 9.78 14.23 4.14
CA ALA A 437 11.10 14.18 3.53
C ALA A 437 12.19 14.26 4.60
N ARG A 438 13.17 13.36 4.54
CA ARG A 438 14.35 13.47 5.40
C ARG A 438 15.49 14.09 4.62
N VAL A 439 16.09 15.14 5.17
CA VAL A 439 17.42 15.64 4.76
C VAL A 439 18.39 14.45 4.80
N LYS A 440 19.25 14.27 3.77
CA LYS A 440 20.24 13.17 3.54
C LYS A 440 20.77 12.46 4.81
N SER A 441 19.89 11.72 5.49
CA SER A 441 20.11 11.04 6.76
C SER A 441 19.76 9.57 6.52
N GLN A 442 20.74 8.71 6.76
CA GLN A 442 20.80 7.30 6.36
C GLN A 442 19.85 6.37 7.12
N SER A 443 19.07 6.87 8.09
CA SER A 443 18.12 6.04 8.82
C SER A 443 16.75 6.13 8.15
N GLY A 444 16.50 5.36 7.09
CA GLY A 444 15.18 5.19 6.49
C GLY A 444 14.31 4.28 7.36
N VAL A 445 13.28 4.82 7.99
CA VAL A 445 12.27 4.09 8.76
C VAL A 445 10.93 4.56 8.22
N MET A 446 10.19 3.72 7.49
CA MET A 446 8.82 4.01 7.08
C MET A 446 7.98 2.75 7.33
N THR A 447 6.81 2.93 7.94
CA THR A 447 5.94 1.84 8.41
C THR A 447 5.19 1.19 7.26
N ALA A 448 4.95 -0.12 7.40
CA ALA A 448 4.41 -1.00 6.37
C ALA A 448 2.90 -0.81 6.07
N GLU A 449 2.25 0.17 6.69
CA GLU A 449 0.80 0.27 6.74
C GLU A 449 0.16 1.12 5.62
N THR A 450 0.93 1.89 4.85
CA THR A 450 0.36 3.03 4.09
C THR A 450 -0.11 2.75 2.66
N GLY A 451 -0.06 1.51 2.15
CA GLY A 451 -0.46 1.20 0.77
C GLY A 451 0.43 1.83 -0.31
N THR A 452 1.47 2.57 0.09
CA THR A 452 2.45 3.28 -0.73
C THR A 452 3.36 2.36 -1.55
N TYR A 453 3.48 1.09 -1.14
CA TYR A 453 4.38 0.10 -1.74
C TYR A 453 4.31 0.00 -3.27
N ARG A 454 3.14 0.26 -3.86
CA ARG A 454 2.94 0.22 -5.32
C ARG A 454 3.78 1.23 -6.08
N TRP A 455 4.17 2.35 -5.47
CA TRP A 455 4.99 3.39 -6.12
C TRP A 455 6.45 3.35 -5.67
N MET A 456 6.83 2.46 -4.75
CA MET A 456 8.17 2.46 -4.16
C MET A 456 9.20 1.83 -5.09
N ALA A 457 10.39 2.46 -5.11
CA ALA A 457 11.54 1.92 -5.81
C ALA A 457 12.09 0.65 -5.12
N PRO A 458 12.69 -0.29 -5.86
CA PRO A 458 13.19 -1.55 -5.31
C PRO A 458 14.19 -1.33 -4.16
N GLU A 459 15.11 -0.39 -4.29
CA GLU A 459 16.10 -0.10 -3.25
C GLU A 459 15.48 0.46 -1.96
N VAL A 460 14.33 1.13 -2.06
CA VAL A 460 13.59 1.62 -0.89
C VAL A 460 12.86 0.47 -0.21
N ILE A 461 12.25 -0.44 -0.97
CA ILE A 461 11.58 -1.65 -0.46
C ILE A 461 12.61 -2.54 0.27
N GLU A 462 13.79 -2.72 -0.32
CA GLU A 462 14.90 -3.50 0.24
C GLU A 462 15.64 -2.79 1.38
N HIS A 463 15.24 -1.56 1.74
CA HIS A 463 15.90 -0.74 2.78
C HIS A 463 17.40 -0.51 2.53
N LYS A 464 17.82 -0.53 1.25
CA LYS A 464 19.18 -0.19 0.84
C LYS A 464 19.38 1.33 0.93
N PRO A 465 20.64 1.80 1.02
CA PRO A 465 20.91 3.23 0.84
C PRO A 465 20.37 3.69 -0.52
N TYR A 466 19.58 4.76 -0.51
CA TYR A 466 18.98 5.35 -1.71
C TYR A 466 19.17 6.86 -1.72
N ASP A 467 19.08 7.44 -2.90
CA ASP A 467 19.15 8.88 -3.14
C ASP A 467 17.84 9.39 -3.78
N HIS A 468 17.91 10.55 -4.44
CA HIS A 468 16.75 11.16 -5.08
C HIS A 468 16.23 10.38 -6.29
N LYS A 469 16.97 9.39 -6.82
CA LYS A 469 16.54 8.51 -7.91
C LYS A 469 15.40 7.56 -7.52
N ALA A 470 15.18 7.37 -6.22
CA ALA A 470 13.99 6.67 -5.73
C ALA A 470 12.69 7.40 -6.14
N ASP A 471 12.68 8.75 -6.05
CA ASP A 471 11.52 9.55 -6.47
C ASP A 471 11.29 9.47 -7.99
N VAL A 472 12.34 9.27 -8.78
CA VAL A 472 12.24 9.10 -10.25
C VAL A 472 11.53 7.79 -10.60
N PHE A 473 11.81 6.71 -9.87
CA PHE A 473 11.08 5.46 -10.02
C PHE A 473 9.59 5.66 -9.71
N SER A 474 9.30 6.29 -8.57
CA SER A 474 7.93 6.59 -8.16
C SER A 474 7.20 7.46 -9.19
N PHE A 475 7.90 8.43 -9.78
CA PHE A 475 7.38 9.23 -10.89
C PHE A 475 7.08 8.38 -12.13
N GLY A 476 7.91 7.39 -12.48
CA GLY A 476 7.62 6.44 -13.55
C GLY A 476 6.29 5.70 -13.34
N ILE A 477 6.03 5.24 -12.11
CA ILE A 477 4.76 4.60 -11.76
C ILE A 477 3.59 5.60 -11.84
N VAL A 478 3.76 6.83 -11.35
CA VAL A 478 2.76 7.90 -11.48
C VAL A 478 2.47 8.22 -12.95
N LEU A 479 3.49 8.28 -13.80
CA LEU A 479 3.33 8.58 -15.21
C LEU A 479 2.55 7.46 -15.93
N TRP A 480 2.77 6.21 -15.55
CA TRP A 480 1.97 5.08 -16.02
C TRP A 480 0.51 5.16 -15.53
N GLU A 481 0.31 5.55 -14.28
CA GLU A 481 -1.02 5.75 -13.70
C GLU A 481 -1.78 6.87 -14.41
N LEU A 482 -1.13 8.00 -14.73
CA LEU A 482 -1.69 9.07 -15.54
C LEU A 482 -2.07 8.60 -16.96
N LEU A 483 -1.22 7.76 -17.57
CA LEU A 483 -1.40 7.24 -18.93
C LEU A 483 -2.59 6.28 -19.03
N THR A 484 -2.77 5.43 -18.04
CA THR A 484 -3.75 4.35 -18.09
C THR A 484 -5.03 4.67 -17.32
N GLY A 485 -4.98 5.60 -16.36
CA GLY A 485 -6.03 5.83 -15.38
C GLY A 485 -6.29 4.63 -14.47
N LYS A 486 -5.39 3.65 -14.45
CA LYS A 486 -5.51 2.41 -13.68
C LYS A 486 -4.68 2.47 -12.41
N LEU A 487 -5.14 1.77 -11.39
CA LEU A 487 -4.35 1.61 -10.16
C LEU A 487 -3.10 0.76 -10.48
N PRO A 488 -1.88 1.19 -10.10
CA PRO A 488 -0.67 0.41 -10.34
C PRO A 488 -0.76 -0.98 -9.70
N TYR A 489 -0.51 -2.01 -10.50
CA TYR A 489 -0.60 -3.41 -10.07
C TYR A 489 -1.98 -3.76 -9.47
N GLU A 490 -3.07 -3.27 -10.08
CA GLU A 490 -4.45 -3.38 -9.55
C GLU A 490 -4.87 -4.79 -9.10
N TYR A 491 -4.26 -5.84 -9.67
CA TYR A 491 -4.53 -7.25 -9.38
C TYR A 491 -3.70 -7.84 -8.22
N LEU A 492 -2.72 -7.10 -7.69
CA LEU A 492 -1.86 -7.52 -6.57
C LEU A 492 -2.20 -6.73 -5.31
N THR A 493 -1.96 -7.29 -4.12
CA THR A 493 -1.89 -6.49 -2.89
C THR A 493 -0.68 -5.54 -2.95
N PRO A 494 -0.65 -4.42 -2.20
CA PRO A 494 0.51 -3.53 -2.19
C PRO A 494 1.82 -4.24 -1.83
N LEU A 495 1.78 -5.22 -0.92
CA LEU A 495 2.95 -5.98 -0.51
C LEU A 495 3.39 -6.98 -1.59
N GLN A 496 2.45 -7.69 -2.24
CA GLN A 496 2.75 -8.53 -3.40
C GLN A 496 3.36 -7.72 -4.55
N ALA A 497 2.87 -6.50 -4.79
CA ALA A 497 3.46 -5.61 -5.77
C ALA A 497 4.92 -5.27 -5.42
N ALA A 498 5.20 -4.92 -4.16
CA ALA A 498 6.57 -4.65 -3.69
C ALA A 498 7.49 -5.86 -3.85
N VAL A 499 7.05 -7.05 -3.44
CA VAL A 499 7.81 -8.30 -3.60
C VAL A 499 8.09 -8.58 -5.07
N GLY A 500 7.07 -8.46 -5.94
CA GLY A 500 7.22 -8.65 -7.39
C GLY A 500 8.19 -7.64 -8.02
N VAL A 501 8.15 -6.38 -7.60
CA VAL A 501 9.08 -5.33 -8.08
C VAL A 501 10.53 -5.68 -7.75
N VAL A 502 10.80 -6.16 -6.53
CA VAL A 502 12.15 -6.48 -6.05
C VAL A 502 12.66 -7.81 -6.62
N GLN A 503 11.88 -8.88 -6.52
CA GLN A 503 12.34 -10.23 -6.81
C GLN A 503 12.17 -10.64 -8.27
N LYS A 504 11.14 -10.12 -8.95
CA LYS A 504 10.79 -10.51 -10.33
C LYS A 504 10.99 -9.38 -11.33
N ASN A 505 11.56 -8.25 -10.91
CA ASN A 505 11.68 -7.04 -11.72
C ASN A 505 10.33 -6.61 -12.34
N LEU A 506 9.23 -6.83 -11.62
CA LEU A 506 7.88 -6.60 -12.13
C LEU A 506 7.64 -5.10 -12.42
N ARG A 507 7.08 -4.79 -13.59
CA ARG A 507 6.68 -3.43 -14.00
C ARG A 507 5.27 -3.43 -14.59
N PRO A 508 4.49 -2.34 -14.47
CA PRO A 508 3.20 -2.24 -15.10
C PRO A 508 3.31 -2.30 -16.63
N THR A 509 2.37 -3.00 -17.29
CA THR A 509 2.39 -3.14 -18.75
C THR A 509 2.08 -1.81 -19.44
N ILE A 510 2.96 -1.35 -20.33
CA ILE A 510 2.72 -0.16 -21.15
C ILE A 510 1.76 -0.50 -22.30
N PRO A 511 0.66 0.25 -22.50
CA PRO A 511 -0.25 0.01 -23.63
C PRO A 511 0.44 0.15 -25.00
N LYS A 512 0.14 -0.74 -25.95
CA LYS A 512 0.77 -0.79 -27.29
C LYS A 512 0.66 0.49 -28.12
N HIS A 513 -0.35 1.32 -27.86
CA HIS A 513 -0.62 2.56 -28.60
C HIS A 513 -0.04 3.82 -27.91
N THR A 514 0.84 3.63 -26.93
CA THR A 514 1.52 4.74 -26.24
C THR A 514 2.51 5.42 -27.19
N ASN A 515 2.67 6.74 -27.06
CA ASN A 515 3.69 7.48 -27.80
C ASN A 515 5.08 6.85 -27.52
N PRO A 516 5.89 6.50 -28.54
CA PRO A 516 7.14 5.78 -28.34
C PRO A 516 8.13 6.48 -27.39
N LYS A 517 8.25 7.81 -27.48
CA LYS A 517 9.14 8.59 -26.60
C LYS A 517 8.66 8.60 -25.16
N LEU A 518 7.33 8.58 -24.96
CA LEU A 518 6.74 8.49 -23.63
C LEU A 518 6.93 7.09 -23.02
N ALA A 519 6.81 6.03 -23.83
CA ALA A 519 7.08 4.67 -23.41
C ALA A 519 8.57 4.47 -23.03
N GLU A 520 9.49 4.98 -23.85
CA GLU A 520 10.93 4.97 -23.54
C GLU A 520 11.24 5.73 -22.25
N LEU A 521 10.64 6.92 -22.06
CA LEU A 521 10.81 7.69 -20.83
C LEU A 521 10.31 6.92 -19.59
N LEU A 522 9.14 6.28 -19.67
CA LEU A 522 8.61 5.41 -18.61
C LEU A 522 9.60 4.29 -18.27
N GLU A 523 10.10 3.60 -19.30
CA GLU A 523 11.06 2.51 -19.15
C GLU A 523 12.37 2.95 -18.49
N ARG A 524 12.85 4.14 -18.84
CA ARG A 524 14.04 4.74 -18.21
C ARG A 524 13.80 5.16 -16.76
N CYS A 525 12.61 5.68 -16.43
CA CYS A 525 12.30 6.14 -15.07
C CYS A 525 12.29 5.00 -14.04
N TRP A 526 11.83 3.80 -14.42
CA TRP A 526 11.69 2.67 -13.49
C TRP A 526 12.75 1.58 -13.65
N GLN A 527 13.93 1.92 -14.19
CA GLN A 527 15.07 0.99 -14.27
C GLN A 527 15.41 0.40 -12.89
N GLN A 528 15.83 -0.86 -12.87
CA GLN A 528 16.22 -1.53 -11.63
C GLN A 528 17.41 -0.81 -10.97
N ASP A 529 18.44 -0.52 -11.77
CA ASP A 529 19.60 0.27 -11.33
C ASP A 529 19.22 1.77 -11.25
N PRO A 530 19.29 2.41 -10.06
CA PRO A 530 19.03 3.82 -9.89
C PRO A 530 19.93 4.73 -10.75
N ALA A 531 21.15 4.32 -11.07
CA ALA A 531 22.10 5.12 -11.85
C ALA A 531 21.67 5.30 -13.31
N LEU A 532 20.85 4.39 -13.85
CA LEU A 532 20.34 4.45 -15.22
C LEU A 532 19.09 5.34 -15.35
N ARG A 533 18.50 5.74 -14.22
CA ARG A 533 17.30 6.58 -14.21
C ARG A 533 17.68 8.04 -14.53
N PRO A 534 16.91 8.75 -15.37
CA PRO A 534 17.16 10.16 -15.68
C PRO A 534 16.97 11.05 -14.44
N ASP A 535 17.54 12.25 -14.44
CA ASP A 535 17.19 13.28 -13.46
C ASP A 535 15.95 14.06 -13.92
N PHE A 536 15.21 14.66 -12.99
CA PHE A 536 13.99 15.41 -13.34
C PHE A 536 14.24 16.55 -14.33
N SER A 537 15.44 17.16 -14.36
CA SER A 537 15.81 18.14 -15.38
C SER A 537 15.73 17.55 -16.80
N GLU A 538 16.26 16.34 -17.00
CA GLU A 538 16.21 15.63 -18.28
C GLU A 538 14.77 15.21 -18.62
N ILE A 539 14.03 14.70 -17.63
CA ILE A 539 12.62 14.32 -17.80
C ILE A 539 11.79 15.51 -18.30
N ILE A 540 12.00 16.71 -17.74
CA ILE A 540 11.31 17.94 -18.16
C ILE A 540 11.58 18.24 -19.64
N GLU A 541 12.83 18.14 -20.08
CA GLU A 541 13.21 18.40 -21.48
C GLU A 541 12.53 17.41 -22.43
N ILE A 542 12.56 16.12 -22.10
CA ILE A 542 11.92 15.06 -22.89
C ILE A 542 10.41 15.29 -22.97
N LEU A 543 9.74 15.55 -21.84
CA LEU A 543 8.29 15.78 -21.83
C LEU A 543 7.89 17.04 -22.61
N GLN A 544 8.68 18.11 -22.53
CA GLN A 544 8.44 19.33 -23.30
C GLN A 544 8.61 19.10 -24.80
N GLN A 545 9.58 18.27 -25.21
CA GLN A 545 9.77 17.90 -26.60
C GLN A 545 8.58 17.10 -27.14
N ILE A 546 8.09 16.11 -26.38
CA ILE A 546 6.88 15.35 -26.72
C ILE A 546 5.67 16.28 -26.83
N ALA A 547 5.52 17.22 -25.89
CA ALA A 547 4.40 18.17 -25.89
C ALA A 547 4.38 19.09 -27.12
N LYS A 548 5.55 19.52 -27.61
CA LYS A 548 5.65 20.30 -28.85
C LYS A 548 5.22 19.48 -30.07
N GLU A 549 5.71 18.25 -30.19
CA GLU A 549 5.36 17.35 -31.31
C GLU A 549 3.86 17.04 -31.35
N VAL A 550 3.24 16.78 -30.19
CA VAL A 550 1.80 16.55 -30.09
C VAL A 550 0.99 17.82 -30.40
N GLY A 551 1.53 19.00 -30.10
CA GLY A 551 0.92 20.29 -30.42
C GLY A 551 0.93 20.58 -31.93
N ASP A 552 2.05 20.32 -32.60
CA ASP A 552 2.23 20.56 -34.04
C ASP A 552 1.36 19.62 -34.90
N ASP A 553 1.25 18.33 -34.52
CA ASP A 553 0.35 17.35 -35.17
C ASP A 553 -1.14 17.77 -35.13
N GLY A 554 -1.52 18.56 -34.12
CA GLY A 554 -2.85 19.11 -33.96
C GLY A 554 -3.15 20.27 -34.91
N GLU A 555 -2.14 21.08 -35.26
CA GLU A 555 -2.29 22.19 -36.20
C GLU A 555 -2.30 21.72 -37.65
N ASP A 556 -1.47 20.75 -38.04
CA ASP A 556 -1.44 20.22 -39.39
C ASP A 556 -2.74 19.47 -39.74
N ARG A 557 -3.33 18.71 -38.79
CA ARG A 557 -4.66 18.10 -38.96
C ARG A 557 -5.79 19.12 -39.04
N ARG A 558 -5.65 20.30 -38.43
CA ARG A 558 -6.62 21.41 -38.56
C ARG A 558 -6.48 22.13 -39.90
N LYS A 559 -5.25 22.28 -40.42
CA LYS A 559 -5.00 22.83 -41.76
C LYS A 559 -5.51 21.90 -42.86
N GLU A 560 -5.30 20.59 -42.77
CA GLU A 560 -5.84 19.61 -43.72
C GLU A 560 -7.37 19.56 -43.75
N LYS A 561 -8.05 19.72 -42.60
CA LYS A 561 -9.52 19.85 -42.57
C LYS A 561 -10.03 21.18 -43.11
N SER A 562 -9.21 22.23 -43.14
CA SER A 562 -9.57 23.53 -43.71
C SER A 562 -9.31 23.63 -45.23
N SER A 563 -8.43 22.78 -45.78
CA SER A 563 -8.07 22.77 -47.20
C SER A 563 -8.87 21.76 -48.04
N GLY A 564 -9.62 20.85 -47.41
CA GLY A 564 -10.47 19.85 -48.07
C GLY A 564 -11.97 20.21 -48.12
N GLY A 565 -12.34 21.30 -48.79
CA GLY A 565 -13.74 21.73 -48.86
C GLY A 565 -14.05 22.71 -50.01
N PHE A 566 -13.48 22.50 -51.19
CA PHE A 566 -13.85 23.22 -52.41
C PHE A 566 -15.24 22.79 -52.90
N LEU A 567 -16.19 23.72 -52.80
CA LEU A 567 -17.23 24.06 -53.77
C LEU A 567 -17.43 23.07 -54.94
N SER A 568 -18.51 22.27 -54.91
CA SER A 568 -19.32 21.94 -56.10
C SER A 568 -20.62 21.26 -55.70
N ALA A 569 -21.63 21.41 -56.56
CA ALA A 569 -22.92 20.74 -56.58
C ALA A 569 -24.05 21.30 -55.67
N LEU A 570 -24.57 22.47 -56.04
CA LEU A 570 -26.02 22.71 -55.97
C LEU A 570 -26.46 23.58 -57.16
N ARG A 571 -26.71 22.94 -58.31
CA ARG A 571 -27.58 23.47 -59.37
C ARG A 571 -28.04 22.36 -60.30
N ARG A 572 -29.35 22.40 -60.61
CA ARG A 572 -30.21 21.46 -61.39
C ARG A 572 -30.72 20.30 -60.53
N GLY A 573 -32.00 20.16 -60.18
CA GLY A 573 -33.21 20.63 -60.83
C GLY A 573 -33.62 19.65 -61.93
N HIS A 574 -34.54 18.72 -61.62
CA HIS A 574 -35.67 18.31 -62.46
C HIS A 574 -36.47 17.15 -61.85
N HIS A 575 -37.79 17.36 -61.89
CA HIS A 575 -38.94 16.45 -61.84
C HIS A 575 -39.27 15.65 -60.58
#